data_AF-A0A0H3CFA2-F1
#
_entry.id   AF-A0A0H3CFA2-F1
#
_cell.length_a   1.000
_cell.length_b   1.000
_cell.length_c   1.000
_cell.angle_alpha   90.00
_cell.angle_beta   90.00
_cell.angle_gamma   90.00
#
_symmetry.space_group_name_H-M   'P 1'
#
loop_
_entity.id
_entity.type
_entity.pdbx_description
1 polymer ?
#
loop_
_entity_poly.entity_id
_entity_poly.type
_entity_poly.pdbx_seq_one_letter_code
_entity_poly.pdbx_strand_id
1 'polypeptide(L)' 'MDKSLAAQLESVLCKAAGEDASLASLTVDYGAGETAGDLDGKAWVERATKSLIFAQGELRRADGGLAASASAIFRRSGV' A
#
# COMPACT_ATOMS: atom_id res chain seq x y z
N MET A 1 -0.27 12.62 -14.70
CA MET A 1 -1.25 11.55 -14.87
C MET A 1 -1.71 11.19 -13.48
N ASP A 2 -2.99 11.38 -13.18
CA ASP A 2 -3.54 11.00 -11.88
C ASP A 2 -3.38 9.48 -11.71
N LYS A 3 -2.70 9.03 -10.65
CA LYS A 3 -2.53 7.60 -10.39
C LYS A 3 -3.77 7.11 -9.65
N SER A 4 -4.34 5.98 -10.06
CA SER A 4 -5.44 5.35 -9.30
C SER A 4 -5.02 5.08 -7.85
N LEU A 5 -5.99 5.05 -6.93
CA LEU A 5 -5.71 4.77 -5.51
C LEU A 5 -4.96 3.44 -5.32
N ALA A 6 -5.29 2.42 -6.12
CA ALA A 6 -4.57 1.16 -6.14
C ALA A 6 -3.09 1.34 -6.52
N ALA A 7 -2.79 2.10 -7.59
CA ALA A 7 -1.42 2.36 -8.02
C ALA A 7 -0.63 3.21 -7.02
N GLN A 8 -1.29 4.13 -6.32
CA GLN A 8 -0.69 4.92 -5.24
C GLN A 8 -0.38 4.02 -4.02
N LEU A 9 -1.33 3.19 -3.58
CA LEU A 9 -1.14 2.24 -2.48
C LEU A 9 -0.02 1.24 -2.79
N GLU A 10 -0.03 0.64 -3.98
CA GLU A 10 1.03 -0.26 -4.42
C GLU A 10 2.40 0.43 -4.34
N SER A 11 2.51 1.68 -4.81
CA SER A 11 3.77 2.42 -4.74
C SER A 11 4.27 2.63 -3.31
N VAL A 12 3.38 2.98 -2.37
CA VAL A 12 3.75 3.20 -0.97
C VAL A 12 4.09 1.87 -0.27
N LEU A 13 3.35 0.80 -0.58
CA LEU A 13 3.60 -0.54 -0.06
C LEU A 13 4.90 -1.14 -0.58
N CYS A 14 5.23 -0.98 -1.86
CA CYS A 14 6.51 -1.42 -2.43
C CYS A 14 7.69 -0.72 -1.74
N LYS A 15 7.56 0.58 -1.45
CA LYS A 15 8.59 1.31 -0.68
C LYS A 15 8.76 0.76 0.73
N ALA A 16 7.67 0.37 1.40
CA ALA A 16 7.73 -0.23 2.73
C ALA A 16 8.29 -1.67 2.72
N ALA A 17 8.05 -2.44 1.64
CA ALA A 17 8.52 -3.81 1.50
C ALA A 17 10.03 -3.92 1.16
N GLY A 18 10.59 -2.91 0.49
CA GLY A 18 11.99 -2.85 0.09
C GLY A 18 12.27 -3.45 -1.30
N GLU A 19 13.46 -3.18 -1.83
CA GLU A 19 13.83 -3.47 -3.23
C GLU A 19 13.94 -4.98 -3.55
N ASP A 20 14.23 -5.81 -2.56
CA ASP A 20 14.33 -7.27 -2.71
C ASP A 20 12.96 -7.98 -2.65
N ALA A 21 11.86 -7.24 -2.57
CA ALA A 21 10.52 -7.78 -2.39
C ALA A 21 9.68 -7.67 -3.68
N SER A 22 9.12 -8.78 -4.13
CA SER A 22 8.19 -8.84 -5.28
C SER A 22 6.74 -8.94 -4.79
N LEU A 23 5.85 -8.07 -5.28
CA LEU A 23 4.43 -8.10 -4.92
C LEU A 23 3.78 -9.41 -5.38
N ALA A 24 3.14 -10.13 -4.45
CA ALA A 24 2.45 -11.38 -4.72
C ALA A 24 0.93 -11.24 -4.72
N SER A 25 0.39 -10.38 -3.85
CA SER A 25 -1.04 -10.04 -3.82
C SER A 25 -1.25 -8.67 -3.22
N LEU A 26 -2.28 -7.97 -3.70
CA LEU A 26 -2.75 -6.68 -3.19
C LEU A 26 -4.28 -6.72 -3.08
N THR A 27 -4.80 -6.44 -1.89
CA THR A 27 -6.22 -6.22 -1.65
C THR A 27 -6.41 -4.76 -1.29
N VAL A 28 -7.35 -4.08 -1.94
CA VAL A 28 -7.64 -2.66 -1.74
C VAL A 28 -9.09 -2.50 -1.30
N ASP A 29 -9.28 -1.81 -0.19
CA ASP A 29 -10.58 -1.39 0.33
C ASP A 29 -10.75 0.10 0.07
N TYR A 30 -11.76 0.46 -0.72
CA TYR A 30 -12.02 1.84 -1.11
C TYR A 30 -12.90 2.53 -0.08
N GLY A 31 -12.45 3.68 0.43
CA GLY A 31 -13.23 4.53 1.31
C GLY A 31 -14.34 5.27 0.55
N ALA A 32 -15.36 5.70 1.28
CA ALA A 32 -16.42 6.53 0.73
C ALA A 32 -15.94 7.97 0.48
N GLY A 33 -16.62 8.69 -0.40
CA GLY A 33 -16.41 10.11 -0.67
C GLY A 33 -15.48 10.40 -1.85
N GLU A 34 -15.55 11.63 -2.38
CA GLU A 34 -14.75 12.05 -3.51
C GLU A 34 -13.25 12.01 -3.17
N THR A 35 -12.44 11.61 -4.15
CA THR A 35 -10.99 11.65 -4.07
C THR A 35 -10.53 12.77 -4.98
N ALA A 36 -10.45 13.97 -4.40
CA ALA A 36 -9.95 15.16 -5.05
C ALA A 36 -8.80 15.75 -4.22
N GLY A 37 -7.72 16.12 -4.89
CA GLY A 37 -6.53 16.69 -4.27
C GLY A 37 -5.51 15.65 -3.81
N ASP A 38 -4.45 16.14 -3.18
CA ASP A 38 -3.32 15.34 -2.74
C ASP A 38 -3.70 14.41 -1.59
N LEU A 39 -3.19 13.18 -1.64
CA LEU A 39 -3.38 12.16 -0.61
C LEU A 39 -2.08 11.93 0.15
N ASP A 40 -2.18 11.85 1.47
CA ASP A 40 -1.08 11.40 2.33
C ASP A 40 -1.04 9.88 2.38
N GLY A 41 0.10 9.30 2.02
CA GLY A 41 0.28 7.87 1.89
C GLY A 41 1.20 7.31 2.96
N LYS A 42 0.70 6.34 3.73
CA LYS A 42 1.47 5.65 4.76
C LYS A 42 1.43 4.15 4.53
N ALA A 43 2.55 3.46 4.76
CA ALA A 43 2.59 2.01 4.83
C ALA A 43 3.56 1.54 5.91
N TRP A 44 3.34 0.32 6.38
CA TRP A 44 4.19 -0.34 7.36
C TRP A 44 4.17 -1.86 7.14
N VAL A 45 5.24 -2.52 7.59
CA VAL A 45 5.29 -3.98 7.65
C VAL A 45 4.64 -4.42 8.96
N GLU A 46 3.54 -5.17 8.84
CA GLU A 46 2.84 -5.76 9.98
C GLU A 46 3.59 -7.01 10.47
N ARG A 47 4.09 -7.82 9.52
CA ARG A 47 4.82 -9.06 9.81
C ARG A 47 5.79 -9.39 8.69
N ALA A 48 6.95 -9.95 9.03
CA ALA A 48 7.86 -10.54 8.06
C ALA A 48 8.29 -11.95 8.48
N THR A 49 8.51 -12.81 7.49
CA THR A 49 9.09 -14.16 7.65
C THR A 49 10.33 -14.27 6.76
N LYS A 50 10.94 -15.46 6.72
CA LYS A 50 12.06 -15.74 5.82
C LYS A 50 11.70 -15.46 4.35
N SER A 51 10.50 -15.83 3.91
CA SER A 51 10.10 -15.77 2.50
C SER A 51 9.01 -14.74 2.17
N LEU A 52 8.27 -14.25 3.17
CA LEU A 52 7.12 -13.36 2.95
C LEU A 52 7.19 -12.08 3.78
N ILE A 53 6.63 -11.00 3.26
CA ILE A 53 6.40 -9.74 3.96
C ILE A 53 4.91 -9.41 3.84
N PHE A 54 4.28 -9.16 4.98
CA PHE A 54 2.90 -8.72 5.09
C PHE A 54 2.93 -7.23 5.45
N ALA A 55 2.40 -6.40 4.55
CA ALA A 55 2.38 -4.96 4.71
C ALA A 55 0.95 -4.42 4.66
N GLN A 56 0.73 -3.33 5.37
CA GLN A 56 -0.51 -2.56 5.39
C GLN A 56 -0.21 -1.15 4.87
N GLY A 57 -1.19 -0.54 4.23
CA GLY A 57 -1.09 0.82 3.70
C GLY A 57 -2.40 1.56 3.74
N GLU A 58 -2.33 2.88 3.89
CA GLU A 58 -3.46 3.79 3.88
C GLU A 58 -3.14 5.00 3.00
N LEU A 59 -4.17 5.47 2.29
CA LEU A 59 -4.21 6.80 1.69
C LEU A 59 -5.25 7.63 2.44
N ARG A 60 -4.85 8.79 2.93
CA ARG A 60 -5.73 9.73 3.65
C ARG A 60 -5.82 11.04 2.89
N ARG A 61 -7.01 11.63 2.90
CA ARG A 61 -7.25 12.99 2.43
C ARG A 61 -6.66 14.01 3.41
N ALA A 62 -6.55 15.26 2.97
CA ALA A 62 -6.06 16.36 3.81
C ALA A 62 -6.90 16.60 5.09
N ASP A 63 -8.18 16.21 5.09
CA ASP A 63 -9.06 16.24 6.26
C ASP A 63 -8.87 15.04 7.21
N GLY A 64 -7.94 14.13 6.91
CA GLY A 64 -7.68 12.90 7.65
C GLY A 64 -8.59 11.73 7.28
N GLY A 65 -9.58 11.95 6.41
CA GLY A 65 -10.52 10.94 5.95
C GLY A 65 -9.85 9.86 5.10
N LEU A 66 -10.19 8.59 5.35
CA LEU A 66 -9.62 7.46 4.62
C LEU A 66 -10.14 7.44 3.17
N ALA A 67 -9.23 7.53 2.21
CA ALA A 67 -9.52 7.39 0.78
C ALA A 67 -9.48 5.93 0.34
N ALA A 68 -8.48 5.19 0.79
CA ALA A 68 -8.39 3.74 0.63
C ALA A 68 -7.39 3.15 1.62
N SER A 69 -7.57 1.87 1.93
CA SER A 69 -6.57 1.05 2.64
C SER A 69 -6.21 -0.17 1.80
N ALA A 70 -5.05 -0.76 2.06
CA ALA A 70 -4.65 -1.99 1.42
C ALA A 70 -3.84 -2.91 2.32
N SER A 71 -4.04 -4.20 2.06
CA SER A 71 -3.20 -5.29 2.54
C SER A 71 -2.38 -5.85 1.37
N ALA A 72 -1.07 -5.97 1.53
CA ALA A 72 -0.21 -6.58 0.53
C ALA A 72 0.65 -7.71 1.11
N ILE A 73 0.89 -8.71 0.27
CA ILE A 73 1.85 -9.78 0.52
C ILE A 73 2.95 -9.67 -0.53
N PHE A 74 4.19 -9.67 -0.08
CA PHE A 74 5.36 -9.71 -0.93
C PHE A 74 6.15 -11.00 -0.69
N ARG A 75 6.82 -11.48 -1.74
CA ARG A 75 7.83 -12.54 -1.65
C ARG A 75 9.22 -11.91 -1.62
N ARG A 76 10.12 -12.40 -0.77
CA ARG A 76 11.54 -12.03 -0.83
C ARG A 76 12.21 -12.75 -1.98
N SER A 77 12.94 -12.03 -2.81
CA SER A 77 13.74 -12.60 -3.90
C SER A 77 14.96 -13.30 -3.30
N GLY A 78 15.23 -14.55 -3.71
CA GLY A 78 16.44 -15.28 -3.30
C GLY A 78 16.33 -16.19 -2.07
N VAL A 79 15.12 -16.66 -1.72
CA VAL A 79 14.88 -17.66 -0.65
C VAL A 79 14.68 -19.06 -1.21
#